data_AF-A0A6A4A4L9-F1
#
_entry.id   AF-A0A6A4A4L9-F1
#
_cell.length_a   1.000
_cell.length_b   1.000
_cell.length_c   1.000
_cell.angle_alpha   90.00
_cell.angle_beta   90.00
_cell.angle_gamma   90.00
#
_symmetry.space_group_name_H-M   'P 1'
#
loop_
_entity.id
_entity.type
_entity.pdbx_description
1 polymer ?
#
loop_
_entity_poly.entity_id
_entity_poly.type
_entity_poly.pdbx_seq_one_letter_code
_entity_poly.pdbx_strand_id
1 'polypeptide(L)'
;MDVKALLSEIYDGANIATVFTGARFNGPDSKDSTDEYGRYTDPSRRDVGPGFMHVALANILGRFSSSVVMDVTAGAEVWNQPVYSFKVLSQTEMTPSDASNQYFGVSTYPFNSAAQRIMYVESRVSWMIETFEDGGLVSSGRASKYETSKKYTYLLELDNDFNILGGEWVGESKTDHPDFLWIPKARPDMSLVTEVGLSYQNVRTLLDKATNCE
;
A
#
# COMPACT_ATOMS: atom_id res chain seq x y z
N MET A 1 4.54 -12.71 -23.42
CA MET A 1 3.64 -11.65 -22.95
C MET A 1 2.27 -12.26 -22.70
N ASP A 2 1.84 -13.15 -23.59
CA ASP A 2 0.55 -13.84 -23.54
C ASP A 2 0.32 -14.63 -22.26
N VAL A 3 1.34 -15.33 -21.73
CA VAL A 3 1.22 -16.05 -20.44
C VAL A 3 0.91 -15.08 -19.29
N LYS A 4 1.44 -13.85 -19.31
CA LYS A 4 1.09 -12.83 -18.31
C LYS A 4 -0.38 -12.44 -18.45
N ALA A 5 -0.86 -12.21 -19.68
CA ALA A 5 -2.24 -11.86 -19.96
C ALA A 5 -3.22 -12.96 -19.52
N LEU A 6 -2.95 -14.23 -19.89
CA LEU A 6 -3.76 -15.38 -19.46
C LEU A 6 -3.78 -15.52 -17.95
N LEU A 7 -2.64 -15.33 -17.28
CA LEU A 7 -2.57 -15.43 -15.83
C LEU A 7 -3.36 -14.30 -15.15
N SER A 8 -3.29 -13.07 -15.65
CA SER A 8 -4.09 -11.96 -15.12
C SER A 8 -5.58 -12.25 -15.24
N GLU A 9 -6.05 -12.73 -16.40
CA GLU A 9 -7.45 -13.10 -16.62
C GLU A 9 -7.91 -14.25 -15.70
N ILE A 10 -7.03 -15.23 -15.42
CA ILE A 10 -7.34 -16.27 -14.43
C ILE A 10 -7.59 -15.65 -13.05
N TYR A 11 -6.73 -14.72 -12.61
CA TYR A 11 -6.86 -14.13 -11.27
C TYR A 11 -8.11 -13.25 -11.13
N ASP A 12 -8.54 -12.59 -12.22
CA ASP A 12 -9.82 -11.88 -12.27
C ASP A 12 -11.00 -12.84 -12.06
N GLY A 13 -11.06 -13.95 -12.82
CA GLY A 13 -12.14 -14.93 -12.74
C GLY A 13 -12.08 -15.91 -11.55
N ALA A 14 -11.00 -15.91 -10.75
CA ALA A 14 -10.77 -16.90 -9.70
C ALA A 14 -11.52 -16.65 -8.39
N ASN A 15 -12.10 -15.46 -8.20
CA ASN A 15 -12.78 -15.04 -6.96
C ASN A 15 -12.00 -15.41 -5.68
N ILE A 16 -10.71 -15.04 -5.64
CA ILE A 16 -9.82 -15.39 -4.54
C ILE A 16 -10.14 -14.52 -3.32
N ALA A 17 -10.29 -15.16 -2.16
CA ALA A 17 -10.45 -14.43 -0.92
C ALA A 17 -9.22 -13.56 -0.62
N THR A 18 -9.45 -12.30 -0.25
CA THR A 18 -8.40 -11.35 0.12
C THR A 18 -8.41 -11.06 1.61
N VAL A 19 -7.26 -10.64 2.15
CA VAL A 19 -7.21 -9.82 3.37
C VAL A 19 -7.16 -8.39 2.90
N PHE A 20 -8.25 -7.65 3.06
CA PHE A 20 -8.37 -6.26 2.63
C PHE A 20 -8.34 -5.33 3.84
N THR A 21 -7.55 -4.26 3.77
CA THR A 21 -7.34 -3.32 4.87
C THR A 21 -7.37 -1.89 4.35
N GLY A 22 -8.06 -1.01 5.07
CA GLY A 22 -8.51 0.28 4.55
C GLY A 22 -10.00 0.24 4.21
N ALA A 23 -10.62 1.41 4.20
CA ALA A 23 -11.99 1.58 3.77
C ALA A 23 -11.98 2.37 2.46
N ARG A 24 -12.74 1.93 1.46
CA ARG A 24 -12.92 2.72 0.25
C ARG A 24 -13.96 3.81 0.51
N PHE A 25 -13.57 5.06 0.31
CA PHE A 25 -14.53 6.14 0.15
C PHE A 25 -15.16 6.08 -1.26
N ASN A 26 -16.48 5.99 -1.35
CA ASN A 26 -17.22 5.95 -2.62
C ASN A 26 -17.91 7.28 -2.96
N GLY A 27 -17.51 8.38 -2.31
CA GLY A 27 -18.04 9.72 -2.56
C GLY A 27 -17.25 10.49 -3.62
N PRO A 28 -17.71 11.70 -4.00
CA PRO A 28 -17.02 12.51 -4.99
C PRO A 28 -15.70 13.09 -4.46
N ASP A 29 -14.68 13.19 -5.33
CA ASP A 29 -13.37 13.76 -4.98
C ASP A 29 -13.44 15.23 -4.52
N SER A 30 -14.50 15.94 -4.91
CA SER A 30 -14.73 17.36 -4.60
C SER A 30 -15.85 17.55 -3.57
N LYS A 31 -15.71 18.61 -2.76
CA LYS A 31 -16.70 19.15 -1.78
C LYS A 31 -16.66 18.59 -0.35
N ASP A 32 -15.64 17.86 0.06
CA ASP A 32 -15.55 17.43 1.46
C ASP A 32 -14.96 18.49 2.39
N SER A 33 -15.52 18.54 3.60
CA SER A 33 -15.00 19.35 4.69
C SER A 33 -13.80 18.68 5.34
N THR A 34 -12.76 19.46 5.57
CA THR A 34 -11.68 19.10 6.49
C THR A 34 -11.92 19.68 7.87
N ASP A 35 -11.36 19.05 8.90
CA ASP A 35 -11.25 19.66 10.22
C ASP A 35 -10.23 20.81 10.20
N GLU A 36 -10.06 21.48 11.35
CA GLU A 36 -9.11 22.59 11.51
C GLU A 36 -7.64 22.20 11.28
N TYR A 37 -7.32 20.90 11.25
CA TYR A 37 -5.99 20.37 11.00
C TYR A 37 -5.79 19.89 9.56
N GLY A 38 -6.83 19.99 8.73
CA GLY A 38 -6.82 19.59 7.33
C GLY A 38 -7.05 18.10 7.11
N ARG A 39 -7.55 17.36 8.11
CA ARG A 39 -7.96 15.96 7.93
C ARG A 39 -9.39 15.91 7.41
N TYR A 40 -9.71 14.95 6.56
CA TYR A 40 -11.10 14.74 6.16
C TYR A 40 -12.00 14.50 7.37
N THR A 41 -13.14 15.16 7.41
CA THR A 41 -14.13 14.99 8.50
C THR A 41 -14.78 13.61 8.46
N ASP A 42 -14.98 13.06 7.26
CA ASP A 42 -15.43 11.68 7.06
C ASP A 42 -14.28 10.69 7.39
N PRO A 43 -14.42 9.82 8.40
CA PRO A 43 -13.40 8.83 8.73
C PRO A 43 -13.11 7.85 7.60
N SER A 44 -14.06 7.59 6.70
CA SER A 44 -13.86 6.68 5.57
C SER A 44 -12.97 7.25 4.48
N ARG A 45 -12.77 8.58 4.45
CA ARG A 45 -11.79 9.27 3.59
C ARG A 45 -10.47 9.56 4.31
N ARG A 46 -10.30 9.07 5.53
CA ARG A 46 -8.97 9.02 6.20
C ARG A 46 -8.22 7.75 5.85
N ASP A 47 -8.83 6.90 5.02
CA ASP A 47 -8.25 5.74 4.36
C ASP A 47 -7.43 4.86 5.30
N VAL A 48 -6.22 4.47 4.89
CA VAL A 48 -5.27 3.79 5.75
C VAL A 48 -4.48 4.79 6.58
N GLY A 49 -4.60 4.66 7.91
CA GLY A 49 -3.77 5.42 8.84
C GLY A 49 -2.28 5.05 8.71
N PRO A 50 -1.35 6.01 8.87
CA PRO A 50 0.07 5.80 8.63
C PRO A 50 0.72 4.86 9.63
N GLY A 51 0.20 4.80 10.88
CA GLY A 51 0.65 3.82 11.87
C GLY A 51 0.40 2.38 11.39
N PHE A 52 -0.77 2.12 10.83
CA PHE A 52 -1.07 0.82 10.22
C PHE A 52 -0.21 0.57 8.99
N MET A 53 -0.10 1.54 8.06
CA MET A 53 0.73 1.39 6.85
C MET A 53 2.17 1.02 7.23
N HIS A 54 2.77 1.74 8.18
CA HIS A 54 4.14 1.52 8.60
C HIS A 54 4.32 0.10 9.16
N VAL A 55 3.46 -0.33 10.08
CA VAL A 55 3.53 -1.68 10.67
C VAL A 55 3.31 -2.75 9.61
N ALA A 56 2.29 -2.58 8.76
CA ALA A 56 1.95 -3.54 7.72
C ALA A 56 3.11 -3.72 6.74
N LEU A 57 3.60 -2.63 6.15
CA LEU A 57 4.67 -2.69 5.15
C LEU A 57 5.99 -3.20 5.74
N ALA A 58 6.38 -2.72 6.93
CA ALA A 58 7.60 -3.19 7.60
C ALA A 58 7.56 -4.70 7.89
N ASN A 59 6.40 -5.22 8.33
CA ASN A 59 6.28 -6.64 8.63
C ASN A 59 6.12 -7.49 7.37
N ILE A 60 5.21 -7.13 6.45
CA ILE A 60 4.93 -7.92 5.25
C ILE A 60 6.19 -8.03 4.38
N LEU A 61 6.82 -6.89 4.05
CA LEU A 61 7.98 -6.86 3.16
C LEU A 61 9.27 -7.23 3.89
N GLY A 62 9.48 -6.69 5.09
CA GLY A 62 10.74 -6.86 5.82
C GLY A 62 10.82 -8.18 6.60
N ARG A 63 9.83 -8.46 7.46
CA ARG A 63 9.86 -9.60 8.37
C ARG A 63 9.40 -10.91 7.73
N PHE A 64 8.34 -10.86 6.91
CA PHE A 64 7.73 -12.03 6.30
C PHE A 64 8.21 -12.27 4.87
N SER A 65 8.97 -11.34 4.29
CA SER A 65 9.48 -11.43 2.91
C SER A 65 8.38 -11.74 1.88
N SER A 66 7.19 -11.14 2.08
CA SER A 66 6.02 -11.26 1.21
C SER A 66 5.73 -9.94 0.52
N SER A 67 4.91 -9.95 -0.53
CA SER A 67 4.40 -8.75 -1.19
C SER A 67 3.00 -8.37 -0.70
N VAL A 68 2.59 -7.16 -1.03
CA VAL A 68 1.25 -6.61 -0.80
C VAL A 68 0.83 -5.77 -1.99
N VAL A 69 -0.46 -5.74 -2.30
CA VAL A 69 -1.03 -4.83 -3.29
C VAL A 69 -1.51 -3.58 -2.57
N MET A 70 -1.20 -2.42 -3.14
CA MET A 70 -1.55 -1.13 -2.57
C MET A 70 -2.18 -0.25 -3.64
N ASP A 71 -3.22 0.50 -3.28
CA ASP A 71 -3.67 1.62 -4.12
C ASP A 71 -2.69 2.78 -3.96
N VAL A 72 -2.05 3.19 -5.05
CA VAL A 72 -0.98 4.20 -5.03
C VAL A 72 -1.47 5.60 -5.39
N THR A 73 -2.75 5.73 -5.74
CA THR A 73 -3.42 6.99 -6.08
C THR A 73 -4.45 7.34 -5.01
N ALA A 74 -4.57 8.63 -4.68
CA ALA A 74 -5.52 9.15 -3.70
C ALA A 74 -6.75 9.80 -4.37
N GLY A 75 -7.09 9.37 -5.59
CA GLY A 75 -8.15 9.97 -6.42
C GLY A 75 -9.27 8.96 -6.74
N ALA A 76 -10.29 9.37 -7.49
CA ALA A 76 -11.42 8.50 -7.82
C ALA A 76 -11.05 7.19 -8.56
N GLU A 77 -9.95 7.19 -9.30
CA GLU A 77 -9.45 6.00 -10.00
C GLU A 77 -8.71 5.09 -9.04
N VAL A 78 -8.98 3.79 -9.14
CA VAL A 78 -8.32 2.76 -8.31
C VAL A 78 -7.15 2.18 -9.08
N TRP A 79 -5.92 2.32 -8.56
CA TRP A 79 -4.70 1.82 -9.19
C TRP A 79 -3.96 0.83 -8.29
N ASN A 80 -4.21 -0.47 -8.51
CA ASN A 80 -3.62 -1.57 -7.74
C ASN A 80 -2.21 -1.91 -8.20
N GLN A 81 -1.21 -1.60 -7.38
CA GLN A 81 0.19 -1.88 -7.72
C GLN A 81 0.85 -2.87 -6.76
N PRO A 82 1.68 -3.80 -7.27
CA PRO A 82 2.42 -4.73 -6.42
C PRO A 82 3.60 -4.00 -5.76
N VAL A 83 3.48 -3.78 -4.46
CA VAL A 83 4.55 -3.18 -3.65
C VAL A 83 5.61 -4.24 -3.37
N TYR A 84 6.87 -3.91 -3.66
CA TYR A 84 8.02 -4.79 -3.42
C TYR A 84 9.06 -4.19 -2.47
N SER A 85 8.97 -2.90 -2.14
CA SER A 85 9.92 -2.25 -1.24
C SER A 85 9.27 -1.18 -0.37
N PHE A 86 9.65 -1.19 0.90
CA PHE A 86 9.37 -0.13 1.87
C PHE A 86 10.68 0.21 2.57
N LYS A 87 11.07 1.48 2.53
CA LYS A 87 12.30 1.97 3.12
C LYS A 87 12.02 3.20 3.97
N VAL A 88 12.36 3.14 5.25
CA VAL A 88 12.43 4.34 6.08
C VAL A 88 13.68 5.12 5.71
N LEU A 89 13.51 6.37 5.29
CA LEU A 89 14.58 7.27 4.86
C LEU A 89 15.15 8.06 6.02
N SER A 90 14.27 8.54 6.91
CA SER A 90 14.65 9.25 8.14
C SER A 90 13.59 9.04 9.23
N GLN A 91 14.05 9.16 10.48
CA GLN A 91 13.21 9.16 11.67
C GLN A 91 13.72 10.24 12.62
N THR A 92 12.81 11.07 13.13
CA THR A 92 13.14 12.14 14.07
C THR A 92 12.17 12.08 15.24
N GLU A 93 12.68 11.81 16.43
CA GLU A 93 11.87 11.79 17.64
C GLU A 93 11.49 13.21 18.06
N MET A 94 10.25 13.36 18.53
CA MET A 94 9.65 14.62 18.97
C MET A 94 8.82 14.37 20.24
N THR A 95 8.68 15.40 21.07
CA THR A 95 7.64 15.39 22.10
C THR A 95 6.26 15.61 21.46
N PRO A 96 5.15 15.15 22.08
CA PRO A 96 3.80 15.47 21.61
C PRO A 96 3.56 16.97 21.46
N SER A 97 4.08 17.80 22.36
CA SER A 97 3.97 19.26 22.26
C SER A 97 4.74 19.85 21.09
N ASP A 98 5.96 19.36 20.81
CA ASP A 98 6.76 19.86 19.68
C ASP A 98 6.08 19.53 18.35
N ALA A 99 5.64 18.27 18.20
CA ALA A 99 4.91 17.84 17.01
C ALA A 99 3.59 18.61 16.84
N SER A 100 2.87 18.82 17.95
CA SER A 100 1.62 19.59 17.97
C SER A 100 1.81 21.02 17.49
N ASN A 101 2.81 21.72 18.04
CA ASN A 101 3.10 23.10 17.67
C ASN A 101 3.58 23.19 16.21
N GLN A 102 4.47 22.28 15.79
CA GLN A 102 5.10 22.33 14.48
C GLN A 102 4.13 22.02 13.34
N TYR A 103 3.29 21.00 13.48
CA TYR A 103 2.45 20.49 12.39
C TYR A 103 0.99 20.97 12.46
N PHE A 104 0.52 21.37 13.64
CA PHE A 104 -0.90 21.67 13.88
C PHE A 104 -1.14 23.03 14.55
N GLY A 105 -0.08 23.75 14.93
CA GLY A 105 -0.17 25.12 15.46
C GLY A 105 -0.86 25.22 16.83
N VAL A 106 -0.94 24.12 17.57
CA VAL A 106 -1.57 24.06 18.92
C VAL A 106 -0.63 23.46 19.94
N SER A 107 -0.78 23.81 21.21
CA SER A 107 0.15 23.42 22.28
C SER A 107 0.00 21.98 22.77
N THR A 108 -1.16 21.37 22.56
CA THR A 108 -1.50 20.02 23.02
C THR A 108 -1.85 19.15 21.83
N TYR A 109 -1.20 17.99 21.73
CA TYR A 109 -1.41 17.05 20.62
C TYR A 109 -2.87 16.57 20.59
N PRO A 110 -3.64 16.84 19.52
CA PRO A 110 -5.09 16.71 19.56
C PRO A 110 -5.62 15.31 19.21
N PHE A 111 -4.77 14.42 18.68
CA PHE A 111 -5.24 13.19 18.02
C PHE A 111 -5.24 11.95 18.91
N ASN A 112 -4.24 11.83 19.77
CA ASN A 112 -4.11 10.68 20.65
C ASN A 112 -3.49 11.09 21.99
N SER A 113 -4.33 11.21 23.02
CA SER A 113 -3.89 11.57 24.37
C SER A 113 -3.04 10.50 25.05
N ALA A 114 -3.01 9.27 24.52
CA ALA A 114 -2.14 8.20 25.04
C ALA A 114 -0.71 8.30 24.49
N ALA A 115 -0.48 9.02 23.39
CA ALA A 115 0.85 9.18 22.80
C ALA A 115 1.79 9.89 23.77
N GLN A 116 2.84 9.19 24.18
CA GLN A 116 3.90 9.73 25.04
C GLN A 116 5.07 10.27 24.23
N ARG A 117 5.26 9.73 23.02
CA ARG A 117 6.31 10.12 22.07
C ARG A 117 5.71 10.23 20.68
N ILE A 118 6.30 11.10 19.87
CA ILE A 118 5.98 11.21 18.45
C ILE A 118 7.26 10.94 17.65
N MET A 119 7.14 10.14 16.59
CA MET A 119 8.25 9.95 15.63
C MET A 119 7.83 10.50 14.27
N TYR A 120 8.48 11.57 13.82
CA TYR A 120 8.36 11.99 12.43
C TYR A 120 9.13 11.00 11.55
N VAL A 121 8.48 10.51 10.50
CA VAL A 121 9.04 9.52 9.58
C VAL A 121 8.90 10.01 8.14
N GLU A 122 10.01 10.01 7.41
CA GLU A 122 9.99 10.01 5.95
C GLU A 122 10.28 8.59 5.47
N SER A 123 9.37 8.04 4.67
CA SER A 123 9.53 6.71 4.09
C SER A 123 9.33 6.74 2.58
N ARG A 124 9.83 5.71 1.89
CA ARG A 124 9.63 5.47 0.47
C ARG A 124 9.00 4.11 0.26
N VAL A 125 7.93 4.07 -0.52
CA VAL A 125 7.31 2.84 -1.02
C VAL A 125 7.62 2.72 -2.50
N SER A 126 8.04 1.54 -2.96
CA SER A 126 8.31 1.27 -4.37
C SER A 126 7.45 0.12 -4.90
N TRP A 127 7.02 0.26 -6.14
CA TRP A 127 6.17 -0.68 -6.86
C TRP A 127 6.52 -0.73 -8.35
N MET A 128 6.00 -1.74 -9.04
CA MET A 128 6.15 -1.88 -10.48
C MET A 128 4.97 -1.22 -11.20
N ILE A 129 5.22 -0.52 -12.31
CA ILE A 129 4.17 -0.02 -13.21
C ILE A 129 3.95 -0.95 -14.41
N GLU A 130 2.86 -0.72 -15.14
CA GLU A 130 2.44 -1.51 -16.27
C GLU A 130 3.39 -1.39 -17.46
N THR A 131 3.51 -2.48 -18.22
CA THR A 131 4.23 -2.50 -19.50
C THR A 131 3.74 -3.65 -20.37
N PHE A 132 3.86 -3.46 -21.68
CA PHE A 132 3.65 -4.50 -22.69
C PHE A 132 4.96 -5.15 -23.16
N GLU A 133 6.10 -4.82 -22.54
CA GLU A 133 7.40 -5.39 -22.93
C GLU A 133 7.44 -6.90 -22.68
N ASP A 134 7.84 -7.63 -23.72
CA ASP A 134 7.88 -9.08 -23.71
C ASP A 134 9.16 -9.65 -23.04
N GLY A 135 9.04 -10.90 -22.61
CA GLY A 135 10.08 -11.73 -22.00
C GLY A 135 10.11 -11.67 -20.47
N GLY A 136 11.06 -12.43 -19.92
CA GLY A 136 11.38 -12.45 -18.48
C GLY A 136 12.08 -11.16 -18.05
N LEU A 137 11.32 -10.11 -17.74
CA LEU A 137 11.88 -8.79 -17.44
C LEU A 137 12.73 -8.80 -16.15
N VAL A 138 12.33 -9.57 -15.15
CA VAL A 138 13.05 -9.67 -13.87
C VAL A 138 14.39 -10.38 -14.06
N SER A 139 14.40 -11.59 -14.66
CA SER A 139 15.63 -12.38 -14.86
C SER A 139 16.63 -11.71 -15.80
N SER A 140 16.14 -10.85 -16.71
CA SER A 140 17.00 -10.07 -17.61
C SER A 140 17.42 -8.70 -17.06
N GLY A 141 16.99 -8.33 -15.85
CA GLY A 141 17.27 -7.02 -15.24
C GLY A 141 16.53 -5.83 -15.86
N ARG A 142 15.73 -6.06 -16.91
CA ARG A 142 14.96 -5.02 -17.62
C ARG A 142 13.77 -4.49 -16.81
N ALA A 143 13.33 -5.22 -15.78
CA ALA A 143 12.26 -4.79 -14.87
C ALA A 143 12.53 -3.42 -14.23
N SER A 144 13.80 -3.08 -13.97
CA SER A 144 14.21 -1.79 -13.38
C SER A 144 13.68 -0.55 -14.09
N LYS A 145 13.38 -0.63 -15.39
CA LYS A 145 12.79 0.47 -16.17
C LYS A 145 11.36 0.83 -15.75
N TYR A 146 10.68 -0.09 -15.08
CA TYR A 146 9.29 0.01 -14.66
C TYR A 146 9.15 0.08 -13.13
N GLU A 147 10.27 0.28 -12.43
CA GLU A 147 10.26 0.57 -11.02
C GLU A 147 9.90 2.04 -10.81
N THR A 148 8.96 2.30 -9.91
CA THR A 148 8.65 3.65 -9.45
C THR A 148 8.52 3.67 -7.93
N SER A 149 8.49 4.86 -7.36
CA SER A 149 8.37 5.02 -5.92
C SER A 149 7.75 6.35 -5.53
N LYS A 150 7.21 6.40 -4.32
CA LYS A 150 6.68 7.61 -3.71
C LYS A 150 7.12 7.73 -2.27
N LYS A 151 7.30 8.98 -1.84
CA LYS A 151 7.63 9.30 -0.46
C LYS A 151 6.36 9.58 0.32
N TYR A 152 6.35 9.13 1.56
CA TYR A 152 5.29 9.43 2.50
C TYR A 152 5.87 9.99 3.80
N THR A 153 5.21 11.03 4.31
CA THR A 153 5.58 11.72 5.55
C THR A 153 4.46 11.65 6.57
N TYR A 154 4.77 11.19 7.78
CA TYR A 154 3.80 10.99 8.84
C TYR A 154 4.46 11.06 10.22
N LEU A 155 3.61 11.23 11.22
CA LEU A 155 3.92 11.11 12.64
C LEU A 155 3.46 9.74 13.11
N LEU A 156 4.32 8.94 13.73
CA LEU A 156 3.92 7.78 14.51
C LEU A 156 3.65 8.20 15.95
N GLU A 157 2.53 7.74 16.48
CA GLU A 157 2.15 7.92 17.88
C GLU A 157 2.64 6.72 18.67
N LEU A 158 3.48 6.95 19.67
CA LEU A 158 4.15 5.88 20.42
C LEU A 158 3.91 6.01 21.92
N ASP A 159 3.92 4.88 22.63
CA ASP A 159 4.09 4.86 24.07
C ASP A 159 5.58 4.99 24.48
N ASN A 160 5.87 4.86 25.78
CA ASN A 160 7.24 4.94 26.28
C ASN A 160 8.11 3.73 25.94
N ASP A 161 7.50 2.61 25.53
CA ASP A 161 8.17 1.37 25.13
C ASP A 161 8.33 1.28 23.60
N PHE A 162 8.04 2.36 22.87
CA PHE A 162 8.08 2.45 21.40
C PHE A 162 7.06 1.54 20.69
N ASN A 163 5.97 1.14 21.37
CA ASN A 163 4.86 0.50 20.68
C ASN A 163 4.10 1.55 19.87
N ILE A 164 3.79 1.21 18.61
CA ILE A 164 3.00 2.06 17.72
C ILE A 164 1.54 1.98 18.14
N LEU A 165 0.99 3.10 18.61
CA LEU A 165 -0.40 3.27 19.01
C LEU A 165 -1.28 3.78 17.86
N GLY A 166 -0.67 4.47 16.90
CA GLY A 166 -1.37 5.14 15.80
C GLY A 166 -0.42 6.00 14.98
N GLY A 167 -0.98 6.97 14.27
CA GLY A 167 -0.20 7.94 13.53
C GLY A 167 -1.06 8.90 12.71
N GLU A 168 -0.45 9.99 12.29
CA GLU A 168 -1.09 11.08 11.56
C GLU A 168 -0.27 11.48 10.33
N TRP A 169 -0.94 11.62 9.19
CA TRP A 169 -0.30 12.06 7.96
C TRP A 169 0.10 13.53 8.07
N VAL A 170 1.23 13.92 7.49
CA VAL A 170 1.69 15.32 7.46
C VAL A 170 2.23 15.69 6.09
N GLY A 171 2.38 17.00 5.83
CA GLY A 171 2.85 17.51 4.54
C GLY A 171 1.87 17.19 3.41
N GLU A 172 2.42 16.85 2.24
CA GLU A 172 1.64 16.46 1.05
C GLU A 172 0.90 15.13 1.26
N SER A 173 1.44 14.25 2.10
CA SER A 173 0.82 12.96 2.41
C SER A 173 -0.50 13.08 3.15
N LYS A 174 -0.95 14.27 3.59
CA LYS A 174 -2.30 14.43 4.19
C LYS A 174 -3.44 14.17 3.21
N THR A 175 -3.20 14.42 1.94
CA THR A 175 -4.20 14.23 0.86
C THR A 175 -3.69 13.28 -0.21
N ASP A 176 -2.43 12.86 -0.10
CA ASP A 176 -1.76 12.05 -1.11
C ASP A 176 -1.08 10.84 -0.45
N HIS A 177 -1.92 9.94 0.07
CA HIS A 177 -1.56 8.70 0.74
C HIS A 177 -2.35 7.52 0.17
N PRO A 178 -1.93 6.26 0.42
CA PRO A 178 -2.66 5.09 -0.08
C PRO A 178 -4.06 4.94 0.51
N ASP A 179 -5.01 4.54 -0.32
CA ASP A 179 -6.39 4.30 0.12
C ASP A 179 -6.51 2.98 0.91
N PHE A 180 -5.87 1.93 0.40
CA PHE A 180 -5.95 0.59 0.99
C PHE A 180 -4.76 -0.30 0.62
N LEU A 181 -4.60 -1.36 1.42
CA LEU A 181 -3.67 -2.46 1.16
C LEU A 181 -4.43 -3.78 1.19
N TRP A 182 -4.05 -4.72 0.33
CA TRP A 182 -4.62 -6.06 0.36
C TRP A 182 -3.65 -7.14 -0.10
N ILE A 183 -3.90 -8.37 0.37
CA ILE A 183 -3.13 -9.55 0.02
C ILE A 183 -4.10 -10.67 -0.39
N PRO A 184 -3.88 -11.38 -1.51
CA PRO A 184 -4.61 -12.60 -1.82
C PRO A 184 -4.25 -13.71 -0.82
N LYS A 185 -5.25 -14.38 -0.23
CA LYS A 185 -5.01 -15.43 0.78
C LYS A 185 -4.37 -16.69 0.22
N ALA A 186 -4.56 -16.95 -1.07
CA ALA A 186 -4.05 -18.13 -1.75
C ALA A 186 -3.91 -17.86 -3.25
N ARG A 187 -3.30 -18.81 -3.96
CA ARG A 187 -3.42 -18.91 -5.41
C ARG A 187 -4.78 -19.53 -5.77
N PRO A 188 -5.26 -19.37 -7.02
CA PRO A 188 -6.44 -20.11 -7.49
C PRO A 188 -6.27 -21.63 -7.31
N ASP A 189 -7.38 -22.35 -7.15
CA ASP A 189 -7.37 -23.81 -7.15
C ASP A 189 -6.92 -24.33 -8.52
N MET A 190 -6.06 -25.35 -8.56
CA MET A 190 -5.56 -25.93 -9.82
C MET A 190 -6.66 -26.43 -10.74
N SER A 191 -7.80 -26.86 -10.19
CA SER A 191 -8.98 -27.31 -10.93
C SER A 191 -9.85 -26.18 -11.49
N LEU A 192 -9.55 -24.92 -11.18
CA LEU A 192 -10.31 -23.76 -11.64
C LEU A 192 -10.37 -23.71 -13.18
N VAL A 193 -11.60 -23.53 -13.67
CA VAL A 193 -11.91 -23.06 -15.01
C VAL A 193 -12.75 -21.79 -14.86
N THR A 194 -12.30 -20.67 -15.41
CA THR A 194 -13.04 -19.40 -15.33
C THR A 194 -14.32 -19.43 -16.17
N GLU A 195 -15.21 -18.46 -15.99
CA GLU A 195 -16.46 -18.37 -16.77
C GLU A 195 -16.22 -18.24 -18.29
N VAL A 196 -15.09 -17.64 -18.68
CA VAL A 196 -14.66 -17.54 -20.09
C VAL A 196 -13.95 -18.80 -20.60
N GLY A 197 -13.86 -19.86 -19.79
CA GLY A 197 -13.33 -21.17 -20.17
C GLY A 197 -11.82 -21.34 -20.02
N LEU A 198 -11.11 -20.44 -19.32
CA LEU A 198 -9.67 -20.59 -19.10
C LEU A 198 -9.38 -21.54 -17.94
N SER A 199 -8.64 -22.62 -18.22
CA SER A 199 -8.17 -23.57 -17.21
C SER A 199 -6.89 -23.09 -16.54
N TYR A 200 -6.91 -22.93 -15.21
CA TYR A 200 -5.73 -22.52 -14.45
C TYR A 200 -4.60 -23.54 -14.57
N GLN A 201 -4.89 -24.84 -14.54
CA GLN A 201 -3.90 -25.90 -14.73
C GLN A 201 -3.15 -25.78 -16.07
N ASN A 202 -3.86 -25.50 -17.15
CA ASN A 202 -3.26 -25.31 -18.47
C ASN A 202 -2.35 -24.07 -18.50
N VAL A 203 -2.84 -22.94 -17.97
CA VAL A 203 -2.05 -21.70 -17.88
C VAL A 203 -0.81 -21.89 -16.99
N ARG A 204 -0.92 -22.64 -15.89
CA ARG A 204 0.22 -23.00 -15.04
C ARG A 204 1.26 -23.84 -15.78
N THR A 205 0.82 -24.81 -16.58
CA THR A 205 1.73 -25.62 -17.40
C THR A 205 2.46 -24.77 -18.43
N LEU A 206 1.77 -23.81 -19.07
CA LEU A 206 2.40 -22.86 -19.99
C LEU A 206 3.42 -21.97 -19.28
N LEU A 207 3.09 -21.48 -18.07
CA LEU A 207 4.00 -20.69 -17.27
C LEU A 207 5.24 -21.48 -16.88
N ASP A 208 5.10 -22.71 -16.42
CA ASP A 208 6.22 -23.54 -15.99
C ASP A 208 7.18 -23.80 -17.17
N LYS A 209 6.65 -24.12 -18.36
CA LYS A 209 7.42 -24.24 -19.61
C LYS A 209 8.13 -22.94 -19.99
N ALA A 210 7.41 -21.81 -19.95
CA ALA A 210 7.99 -20.50 -20.26
C ALA A 210 9.11 -20.11 -19.29
N THR A 211 9.03 -20.50 -18.01
CA THR A 211 10.09 -20.23 -17.02
C THR A 211 11.28 -21.18 -17.13
N ASN A 212 11.08 -22.39 -17.66
CA ASN A 212 12.13 -23.39 -17.85
C ASN A 212 12.76 -23.34 -19.26
N CYS A 213 12.24 -22.49 -20.16
CA CYS A 213 12.64 -22.42 -21.57
C CYS A 213 12.45 -23.76 -22.31
N GLU A 214 11.32 -24.44 -22.06
CA GLU A 214 10.94 -25.74 -22.65
C GLU A 214 9.73 -25.68 -23.59
#